data_AF-A0A2W6E585-F1
#
_entry.id   AF-A0A2W6E585-F1
#
_cell.length_a   1.000
_cell.length_b   1.000
_cell.length_c   1.000
_cell.angle_alpha   90.00
_cell.angle_beta   90.00
_cell.angle_gamma   90.00
#
_symmetry.space_group_name_H-M   'P 1'
#
loop_
_entity.id
_entity.type
_entity.pdbx_description
1 polymer ?
#
loop_
_entity_poly.entity_id
_entity_poly.type
_entity_poly.pdbx_seq_one_letter_code
_entity_poly.pdbx_strand_id
1 'polypeptide(L)'
;MGSVDDRDLLPMRSTFDIVRRGYDCAQVDYQLEQLRADLQIAVADRNASADQAAELARTLEAARGEIESLCAGIKRLAAPPTTVEGMSERVVRMLQTAQGEVAEINAKATAAAAATRAEAEREADELRSRYEQMLAEAQRRRTVMEAEHQRAIADAHRRADEILTQAKRRAEQLDAESTARRHQAEEDFDITMSTRRRDANRELAHEEASSKAEAKRRVDEAADVARRLVTEADQTAVARVQEASRRVAALRTVRRQLTGQLQSVSSKLDEAMQHLEPEPIEDDVLAGEQPQRR
;
A
#
# COMPACT_ATOMS: atom_id res chain seq x y z
N MET A 1 13.98 -68.25 -72.79
CA MET A 1 14.16 -66.96 -73.48
C MET A 1 15.01 -66.09 -72.59
N GLY A 2 16.04 -65.44 -73.13
CA GLY A 2 17.00 -64.64 -72.34
C GLY A 2 17.97 -65.51 -71.51
N SER A 3 19.25 -65.19 -71.39
CA SER A 3 20.06 -64.22 -72.16
C SER A 3 21.33 -64.91 -72.68
N VAL A 4 21.55 -64.84 -73.99
CA VAL A 4 22.82 -65.20 -74.64
C VAL A 4 23.27 -63.96 -75.40
N ASP A 5 23.73 -62.97 -74.65
CA ASP A 5 24.27 -61.70 -75.11
C ASP A 5 25.33 -61.23 -74.09
N ASP A 6 26.21 -60.32 -74.52
CA ASP A 6 27.16 -59.55 -73.70
C ASP A 6 28.04 -60.33 -72.71
N ARG A 7 28.79 -61.31 -73.26
CA ARG A 7 30.23 -61.33 -72.95
C ARG A 7 30.97 -60.59 -74.06
N ASP A 8 31.48 -59.40 -73.75
CA ASP A 8 32.34 -58.62 -74.64
C ASP A 8 33.46 -59.49 -75.20
N LEU A 9 33.38 -59.81 -76.49
CA LEU A 9 34.50 -60.36 -77.25
C LEU A 9 35.48 -59.23 -77.55
N LEU A 10 36.19 -58.79 -76.51
CA LEU A 10 37.24 -57.77 -76.58
C LEU A 10 38.14 -58.08 -77.79
N PRO A 11 38.32 -57.13 -78.72
CA PRO A 11 38.92 -57.43 -80.01
C PRO A 11 40.41 -57.72 -79.84
N MET A 12 40.77 -59.01 -79.83
CA MET A 12 42.17 -59.46 -79.78
C MET A 12 42.92 -59.06 -81.05
N ARG A 13 43.44 -57.84 -81.02
CA ARG A 13 44.48 -57.30 -81.90
C ARG A 13 45.61 -56.71 -81.05
N SER A 14 46.16 -57.53 -80.15
CA SER A 14 47.52 -57.33 -79.64
C SER A 14 48.53 -57.61 -80.75
N THR A 15 48.52 -56.75 -81.78
CA THR A 15 49.57 -56.74 -82.80
C THR A 15 50.87 -56.31 -82.14
N PHE A 16 51.84 -57.21 -82.10
CA PHE A 16 53.17 -56.88 -81.61
C PHE A 16 53.85 -55.83 -82.51
N ASP A 17 54.48 -54.85 -81.89
CA ASP A 17 55.23 -53.81 -82.59
C ASP A 17 56.49 -54.40 -83.24
N ILE A 18 56.80 -53.96 -84.46
CA ILE A 18 57.89 -54.53 -85.28
C ILE A 18 59.15 -53.67 -85.15
N VAL A 19 60.09 -54.12 -84.31
CA VAL A 19 61.37 -53.44 -84.07
C VAL A 19 62.46 -54.02 -84.99
N ARG A 20 62.91 -53.18 -85.92
CA ARG A 20 64.13 -53.33 -86.76
C ARG A 20 64.19 -54.53 -87.73
N ARG A 21 63.55 -55.67 -87.43
CA ARG A 21 63.25 -56.79 -88.35
C ARG A 21 62.35 -57.91 -87.79
N GLY A 22 61.87 -57.80 -86.54
CA GLY A 22 60.97 -58.78 -85.92
C GLY A 22 60.05 -58.13 -84.88
N TYR A 23 59.16 -58.90 -84.26
CA TYR A 23 58.31 -58.43 -83.16
C TYR A 23 59.15 -58.08 -81.92
N ASP A 24 58.68 -57.13 -81.10
CA ASP A 24 59.30 -56.82 -79.81
C ASP A 24 59.19 -58.01 -78.85
N CYS A 25 60.34 -58.62 -78.52
CA CYS A 25 60.42 -59.76 -77.63
C CYS A 25 59.84 -59.47 -76.23
N ALA A 26 60.02 -58.25 -75.69
CA ALA A 26 59.50 -57.92 -74.36
C ALA A 26 57.96 -57.86 -74.36
N GLN A 27 57.36 -57.40 -75.47
CA GLN A 27 55.90 -57.41 -75.65
C GLN A 27 55.35 -58.82 -75.87
N VAL A 28 56.09 -59.67 -76.60
CA VAL A 28 55.76 -61.10 -76.79
C VAL A 28 55.83 -61.86 -75.47
N ASP A 29 56.93 -61.74 -74.72
CA ASP A 29 57.12 -62.42 -73.43
C ASP A 29 56.07 -61.98 -72.40
N TYR A 30 55.74 -60.68 -72.35
CA TYR A 30 54.67 -60.16 -71.50
C TYR A 30 53.29 -60.76 -71.86
N GLN A 31 52.93 -60.79 -73.15
CA GLN A 31 51.65 -61.38 -73.59
C GLN A 31 51.61 -62.90 -73.42
N LEU A 32 52.74 -63.60 -73.53
CA LEU A 32 52.82 -65.04 -73.27
C LEU A 32 52.66 -65.36 -71.79
N GLU A 33 53.30 -64.60 -70.89
CA GLU A 33 53.13 -64.82 -69.44
C GLU A 33 51.74 -64.37 -68.96
N GLN A 34 51.14 -63.33 -69.57
CA GLN A 34 49.73 -62.99 -69.35
C GLN A 34 48.80 -64.14 -69.79
N LEU A 35 48.93 -64.64 -71.02
CA LEU A 35 48.16 -65.78 -71.52
C LEU A 35 48.35 -67.04 -70.66
N ARG A 36 49.55 -67.24 -70.10
CA ARG A 36 49.86 -68.33 -69.19
C ARG A 36 49.19 -68.16 -67.83
N ALA A 37 49.09 -66.94 -67.31
CA ALA A 37 48.32 -66.63 -66.11
C ALA A 37 46.81 -66.83 -66.36
N ASP A 38 46.28 -66.32 -67.47
CA ASP A 38 44.88 -66.50 -67.88
C ASP A 38 44.51 -67.99 -68.04
N LEU A 39 45.41 -68.80 -68.62
CA LEU A 39 45.26 -70.26 -68.70
C LEU A 39 45.34 -70.95 -67.34
N GLN A 40 46.18 -70.48 -66.41
CA GLN A 40 46.21 -71.02 -65.04
C GLN A 40 44.91 -70.72 -64.30
N ILE A 41 44.37 -69.50 -64.43
CA ILE A 41 43.07 -69.11 -63.87
C ILE A 41 41.96 -69.97 -64.49
N ALA A 42 41.88 -70.08 -65.81
CA ALA A 42 40.87 -70.89 -66.48
C ALA A 42 40.94 -72.39 -66.12
N VAL A 43 42.14 -72.93 -65.89
CA VAL A 43 42.31 -74.31 -65.39
C VAL A 43 41.88 -74.44 -63.92
N ALA A 44 42.18 -73.45 -63.07
CA ALA A 44 41.73 -73.42 -61.69
C ALA A 44 40.20 -73.33 -61.58
N ASP A 45 39.57 -72.40 -62.30
CA ASP A 45 38.11 -72.23 -62.38
C ASP A 45 37.43 -73.50 -62.89
N ARG A 46 37.98 -74.14 -63.94
CA ARG A 46 37.46 -75.41 -64.47
C ARG A 46 37.56 -76.53 -63.43
N ASN A 47 38.66 -76.62 -62.69
CA ASN A 47 38.85 -77.64 -61.66
C ASN A 47 37.89 -77.41 -60.47
N ALA A 48 37.80 -76.18 -59.98
CA ALA A 48 36.83 -75.81 -58.93
C ALA A 48 35.37 -76.06 -59.37
N SER A 49 35.04 -75.80 -60.63
CA SER A 49 33.73 -76.13 -61.21
C SER A 49 33.48 -77.64 -61.28
N ALA A 50 34.52 -78.44 -61.56
CA ALA A 50 34.43 -79.90 -61.57
C ALA A 50 34.28 -80.48 -60.15
N ASP A 51 34.97 -79.91 -59.16
CA ASP A 51 34.83 -80.29 -57.74
C ASP A 51 33.44 -79.95 -57.20
N GLN A 52 32.89 -78.77 -57.55
CA GLN A 52 31.51 -78.40 -57.26
C GLN A 52 30.50 -79.34 -57.93
N ALA A 53 30.70 -79.68 -59.21
CA ALA A 53 29.85 -80.64 -59.92
C ALA A 53 29.90 -82.04 -59.28
N ALA A 54 31.07 -82.47 -58.79
CA ALA A 54 31.23 -83.74 -58.08
C ALA A 54 30.56 -83.74 -56.70
N GLU A 55 30.55 -82.61 -55.98
CA GLU A 55 29.82 -82.47 -54.71
C GLU A 55 28.30 -82.42 -54.91
N LEU A 56 27.84 -81.71 -55.94
CA LEU A 56 26.43 -81.72 -56.35
C LEU A 56 25.98 -83.12 -56.79
N ALA A 57 26.84 -83.90 -57.46
CA ALA A 57 26.55 -85.29 -57.79
C ALA A 57 26.47 -86.19 -56.53
N ARG A 58 27.39 -86.02 -55.56
CA ARG A 58 27.36 -86.76 -54.28
C ARG A 58 26.08 -86.48 -53.48
N THR A 59 25.74 -85.20 -53.31
CA THR A 59 24.55 -84.78 -52.55
C THR A 59 23.24 -85.20 -53.23
N LEU A 60 23.17 -85.14 -54.57
CA LEU A 60 22.02 -85.61 -55.33
C LEU A 60 21.84 -87.14 -55.22
N GLU A 61 22.92 -87.92 -55.25
CA GLU A 61 22.85 -89.38 -55.10
C GLU A 61 22.50 -89.81 -53.67
N ALA A 62 23.01 -89.09 -52.65
CA ALA A 62 22.57 -89.27 -51.26
C ALA A 62 21.05 -89.01 -51.12
N ALA A 63 20.56 -87.89 -51.65
CA ALA A 63 19.14 -87.56 -51.66
C ALA A 63 18.28 -88.59 -52.41
N ARG A 64 18.79 -89.20 -53.50
CA ARG A 64 18.13 -90.33 -54.18
C ARG A 64 18.02 -91.55 -53.27
N GLY A 65 19.11 -91.96 -52.61
CA GLY A 65 19.10 -93.08 -51.68
C GLY A 65 18.14 -92.87 -50.50
N GLU A 66 18.06 -91.64 -49.99
CA GLU A 66 17.06 -91.26 -48.98
C GLU A 66 15.63 -91.35 -49.53
N ILE A 67 15.36 -90.84 -50.73
CA ILE A 67 14.05 -90.93 -51.39
C ILE A 67 13.65 -92.40 -51.61
N GLU A 68 14.56 -93.26 -52.08
CA GLU A 68 14.27 -94.69 -52.27
C GLU A 68 13.98 -95.39 -50.94
N SER A 69 14.74 -95.10 -49.89
CA SER A 69 14.53 -95.62 -48.53
C SER A 69 13.17 -95.17 -47.97
N LEU A 70 12.83 -93.89 -48.10
CA LEU A 70 11.53 -93.33 -47.70
C LEU A 70 10.38 -93.94 -48.50
N CYS A 71 10.53 -94.09 -49.82
CA CYS A 71 9.54 -94.76 -50.67
C CYS A 71 9.36 -96.23 -50.29
N ALA A 72 10.42 -96.95 -49.91
CA ALA A 72 10.33 -98.32 -49.43
C ALA A 72 9.62 -98.40 -48.07
N GLY A 73 9.92 -97.49 -47.13
CA GLY A 73 9.21 -97.38 -45.85
C GLY A 73 7.72 -97.06 -46.01
N ILE A 74 7.38 -96.09 -46.86
CA ILE A 74 6.00 -95.74 -47.19
C ILE A 74 5.25 -96.94 -47.79
N LYS A 75 5.87 -97.71 -48.70
CA LYS A 75 5.26 -98.91 -49.28
C LYS A 75 4.97 -100.00 -48.23
N ARG A 76 5.84 -100.19 -47.23
CA ARG A 76 5.57 -101.08 -46.08
C ARG A 76 4.42 -100.56 -45.23
N LEU A 77 4.46 -99.28 -44.86
CA LEU A 77 3.44 -98.63 -44.02
C LEU A 77 2.06 -98.54 -44.69
N ALA A 78 1.99 -98.49 -46.01
CA ALA A 78 0.75 -98.44 -46.79
C ALA A 78 0.11 -99.81 -47.03
N ALA A 79 0.85 -100.91 -46.84
CA ALA A 79 0.29 -102.26 -46.96
C ALA A 79 -0.70 -102.57 -45.81
N PRO A 80 -1.66 -103.49 -46.01
CA PRO A 80 -2.44 -104.05 -44.91
C PRO A 80 -1.51 -104.71 -43.88
N PRO A 81 -1.67 -104.46 -42.57
CA PRO A 81 -0.79 -105.01 -41.55
C PRO A 81 -1.04 -106.51 -41.36
N THR A 82 -0.26 -107.34 -42.05
CA THR A 82 -0.28 -108.81 -41.95
C THR A 82 0.85 -109.39 -41.10
N THR A 83 1.74 -108.55 -40.57
CA THR A 83 2.87 -108.92 -39.69
C THR A 83 2.91 -108.06 -38.43
N VAL A 84 3.46 -108.61 -37.35
CA VAL A 84 3.51 -107.93 -36.04
C VAL A 84 4.46 -106.73 -36.08
N GLU A 85 5.59 -106.86 -36.77
CA GLU A 85 6.56 -105.79 -37.01
C GLU A 85 5.94 -104.60 -37.75
N GLY A 86 5.08 -104.85 -38.75
CA GLY A 86 4.38 -103.78 -39.47
C GLY A 86 3.39 -103.00 -38.59
N MET A 87 2.83 -103.66 -37.57
CA MET A 87 1.97 -103.00 -36.57
C MET A 87 2.80 -102.17 -35.58
N SER A 88 3.93 -102.71 -35.08
CA SER A 88 4.79 -101.98 -34.14
C SER A 88 5.51 -100.79 -34.80
N GLU A 89 6.00 -100.92 -36.03
CA GLU A 89 6.61 -99.82 -36.80
C GLU A 89 5.61 -98.66 -37.00
N ARG A 90 4.35 -98.97 -37.34
CA ARG A 90 3.28 -97.96 -37.46
C ARG A 90 2.95 -97.29 -36.11
N VAL A 91 2.89 -98.05 -35.01
CA VAL A 91 2.64 -97.50 -33.67
C VAL A 91 3.79 -96.59 -33.21
N VAL A 92 5.04 -96.99 -33.44
CA VAL A 92 6.22 -96.14 -33.16
C VAL A 92 6.17 -94.86 -33.98
N ARG A 93 5.84 -94.92 -35.27
CA ARG A 93 5.74 -93.72 -36.11
C ARG A 93 4.58 -92.81 -35.70
N MET A 94 3.42 -93.38 -35.33
CA MET A 94 2.29 -92.62 -34.79
C MET A 94 2.65 -91.90 -33.48
N LEU A 95 3.39 -92.57 -32.60
CA LEU A 95 3.87 -92.00 -31.33
C LEU A 95 4.93 -90.91 -31.55
N GLN A 96 5.83 -91.07 -32.54
CA GLN A 96 6.75 -90.01 -32.98
C GLN A 96 6.00 -88.78 -33.52
N THR A 97 4.99 -88.97 -34.38
CA THR A 97 4.17 -87.86 -34.89
C THR A 97 3.43 -87.15 -33.75
N ALA A 98 2.79 -87.90 -32.84
CA ALA A 98 2.10 -87.33 -31.68
C ALA A 98 3.05 -86.58 -30.73
N GLN A 99 4.28 -87.06 -30.54
CA GLN A 99 5.31 -86.33 -29.79
C GLN A 99 5.72 -85.03 -30.48
N GLY A 100 5.86 -85.04 -31.81
CA GLY A 100 6.12 -83.84 -32.61
C GLY A 100 4.98 -82.82 -32.55
N GLU A 101 3.73 -83.28 -32.67
CA GLU A 101 2.53 -82.46 -32.57
C GLU A 101 2.37 -81.85 -31.17
N VAL A 102 2.60 -82.62 -30.10
CA VAL A 102 2.62 -82.12 -28.72
C VAL A 102 3.76 -81.11 -28.51
N ALA A 103 4.94 -81.33 -29.10
CA ALA A 103 6.04 -80.36 -29.05
C ALA A 103 5.68 -79.06 -29.79
N GLU A 104 5.04 -79.13 -30.95
CA GLU A 104 4.58 -77.97 -31.71
C GLU A 104 3.46 -77.21 -30.98
N ILE A 105 2.50 -77.91 -30.37
CA ILE A 105 1.45 -77.31 -29.54
C ILE A 105 2.07 -76.59 -28.33
N ASN A 106 3.03 -77.21 -27.65
CA ASN A 106 3.74 -76.59 -26.52
C ASN A 106 4.58 -75.38 -26.96
N ALA A 107 5.25 -75.43 -28.12
CA ALA A 107 5.97 -74.30 -28.69
C ALA A 107 5.03 -73.13 -29.04
N LYS A 108 3.87 -73.42 -29.67
CA LYS A 108 2.85 -72.41 -29.97
C LYS A 108 2.24 -71.81 -28.69
N ALA A 109 1.91 -72.64 -27.71
CA ALA A 109 1.33 -72.19 -26.44
C ALA A 109 2.31 -71.32 -25.62
N THR A 110 3.59 -71.70 -25.57
CA THR A 110 4.62 -70.91 -24.88
C THR A 110 4.95 -69.61 -25.62
N ALA A 111 5.02 -69.63 -26.96
CA ALA A 111 5.18 -68.42 -27.77
C ALA A 111 4.01 -67.45 -27.61
N ALA A 112 2.77 -67.95 -27.64
CA ALA A 112 1.57 -67.13 -27.40
C ALA A 112 1.56 -66.54 -25.98
N ALA A 113 1.84 -67.35 -24.95
CA ALA A 113 1.92 -66.86 -23.57
C ALA A 113 3.05 -65.84 -23.36
N ALA A 114 4.18 -65.96 -24.06
CA ALA A 114 5.24 -64.96 -24.06
C ALA A 114 4.82 -63.66 -24.77
N ALA A 115 4.12 -63.76 -25.90
CA ALA A 115 3.59 -62.60 -26.63
C ALA A 115 2.59 -61.81 -25.78
N THR A 116 1.58 -62.48 -25.19
CA THR A 116 0.59 -61.82 -24.33
C THR A 116 1.21 -61.17 -23.08
N ARG A 117 2.28 -61.76 -22.51
CA ARG A 117 3.04 -61.12 -21.42
C ARG A 117 3.76 -59.86 -21.89
N ALA A 118 4.50 -59.96 -22.99
CA ALA A 118 5.23 -58.82 -23.55
C ALA A 118 4.31 -57.67 -24.00
N GLU A 119 3.08 -57.99 -24.41
CA GLU A 119 2.03 -57.01 -24.72
C GLU A 119 1.51 -56.33 -23.44
N ALA A 120 1.09 -57.10 -22.43
CA ALA A 120 0.61 -56.57 -21.15
C ALA A 120 1.71 -55.79 -20.38
N GLU A 121 2.97 -56.19 -20.48
CA GLU A 121 4.12 -55.47 -19.91
C GLU A 121 4.29 -54.09 -20.56
N ARG A 122 4.20 -54.01 -21.90
CA ARG A 122 4.24 -52.73 -22.64
C ARG A 122 3.06 -51.83 -22.30
N GLU A 123 1.84 -52.37 -22.27
CA GLU A 123 0.66 -51.58 -21.87
C GLU A 123 0.82 -51.03 -20.45
N ALA A 124 1.37 -51.83 -19.53
CA ALA A 124 1.67 -51.40 -18.17
C ALA A 124 2.81 -50.36 -18.09
N ASP A 125 3.84 -50.46 -18.93
CA ASP A 125 4.93 -49.46 -19.02
C ASP A 125 4.42 -48.13 -19.60
N GLU A 126 3.60 -48.18 -20.66
CA GLU A 126 2.94 -47.01 -21.22
C GLU A 126 2.00 -46.34 -20.22
N LEU A 127 1.17 -47.11 -19.53
CA LEU A 127 0.23 -46.58 -18.54
C LEU A 127 0.95 -45.94 -17.35
N ARG A 128 2.03 -46.56 -16.86
CA ARG A 128 2.93 -45.96 -15.85
C ARG A 128 3.54 -44.66 -16.34
N SER A 129 4.13 -44.66 -17.54
CA SER A 129 4.73 -43.47 -18.16
C SER A 129 3.74 -42.31 -18.30
N ARG A 130 2.49 -42.59 -18.71
CA ARG A 130 1.41 -41.59 -18.81
C ARG A 130 1.04 -41.03 -17.43
N TYR A 131 0.90 -41.87 -16.40
CA TYR A 131 0.60 -41.42 -15.04
C TYR A 131 1.74 -40.61 -14.41
N GLU A 132 3.00 -40.99 -14.64
CA GLU A 132 4.17 -40.22 -14.19
C GLU A 132 4.22 -38.83 -14.83
N GLN A 133 3.93 -38.74 -16.15
CA GLN A 133 3.83 -37.46 -16.86
C GLN A 133 2.69 -36.58 -16.31
N MET A 134 1.50 -37.16 -16.08
CA MET A 134 0.36 -36.45 -15.48
C MET A 134 0.65 -35.97 -14.06
N LEU A 135 1.29 -36.81 -13.22
CA LEU A 135 1.67 -36.44 -11.86
C LEU A 135 2.73 -35.33 -11.85
N ALA A 136 3.72 -35.40 -12.75
CA ALA A 136 4.72 -34.37 -12.93
C ALA A 136 4.13 -33.05 -13.47
N GLU A 137 3.12 -33.09 -14.35
CA GLU A 137 2.37 -31.88 -14.75
C GLU A 137 1.57 -31.30 -13.58
N ALA A 138 0.80 -32.13 -12.87
CA ALA A 138 -0.01 -31.71 -11.72
C ALA A 138 0.86 -31.07 -10.61
N GLN A 139 2.00 -31.67 -10.29
CA GLN A 139 2.96 -31.13 -9.33
C GLN A 139 3.59 -29.81 -9.82
N ARG A 140 3.98 -29.71 -11.10
CA ARG A 140 4.48 -28.44 -11.68
C ARG A 140 3.41 -27.34 -11.59
N ARG A 141 2.19 -27.61 -12.04
CA ARG A 141 1.05 -26.68 -11.95
C ARG A 141 0.78 -26.25 -10.51
N ARG A 142 0.81 -27.18 -9.56
CA ARG A 142 0.71 -26.88 -8.13
C ARG A 142 1.81 -25.90 -7.68
N THR A 143 3.08 -26.19 -7.95
CA THR A 143 4.18 -25.31 -7.53
C THR A 143 4.13 -23.92 -8.17
N VAL A 144 3.65 -23.80 -9.42
CA VAL A 144 3.43 -22.50 -10.07
C VAL A 144 2.30 -21.74 -9.39
N MET A 145 1.15 -22.36 -9.18
CA MET A 145 0.01 -21.75 -8.48
C MET A 145 0.35 -21.34 -7.04
N GLU A 146 1.11 -22.16 -6.30
CA GLU A 146 1.58 -21.83 -4.95
C GLU A 146 2.54 -20.62 -4.96
N ALA A 147 3.47 -20.56 -5.92
CA ALA A 147 4.39 -19.42 -6.06
C ALA A 147 3.68 -18.13 -6.51
N GLU A 148 2.71 -18.22 -7.42
CA GLU A 148 1.89 -17.08 -7.85
C GLU A 148 0.99 -16.58 -6.71
N HIS A 149 0.38 -17.48 -5.93
CA HIS A 149 -0.42 -17.14 -4.77
C HIS A 149 0.41 -16.46 -3.67
N GLN A 150 1.62 -16.97 -3.37
CA GLN A 150 2.55 -16.34 -2.43
C GLN A 150 2.97 -14.94 -2.89
N ARG A 151 3.27 -14.75 -4.18
CA ARG A 151 3.56 -13.43 -4.77
C ARG A 151 2.37 -12.48 -4.65
N ALA A 152 1.16 -12.94 -4.98
CA ALA A 152 -0.05 -12.14 -4.88
C ALA A 152 -0.36 -11.69 -3.45
N ILE A 153 -0.14 -12.56 -2.44
CA ILE A 153 -0.26 -12.21 -1.02
C ILE A 153 0.82 -11.20 -0.61
N ALA A 154 2.08 -11.41 -0.99
CA ALA A 154 3.17 -10.49 -0.67
C ALA A 154 2.95 -9.09 -1.29
N ASP A 155 2.46 -9.03 -2.52
CA ASP A 155 2.08 -7.78 -3.18
C ASP A 155 0.86 -7.11 -2.55
N ALA A 156 -0.15 -7.89 -2.11
CA ALA A 156 -1.30 -7.36 -1.41
C ALA A 156 -0.93 -6.76 -0.04
N HIS A 157 -0.09 -7.47 0.74
CA HIS A 157 0.42 -6.96 2.01
C HIS A 157 1.27 -5.69 1.82
N ARG A 158 2.22 -5.71 0.87
CA ARG A 158 3.03 -4.52 0.53
C ARG A 158 2.17 -3.31 0.16
N ARG A 159 1.15 -3.49 -0.68
CA ARG A 159 0.21 -2.40 -1.02
C ARG A 159 -0.61 -1.93 0.18
N ALA A 160 -1.02 -2.84 1.07
CA ALA A 160 -1.71 -2.47 2.30
C ALA A 160 -0.81 -1.63 3.23
N ASP A 161 0.45 -2.03 3.42
CA ASP A 161 1.43 -1.29 4.22
C ASP A 161 1.77 0.08 3.61
N GLU A 162 1.90 0.17 2.28
CA GLU A 162 2.05 1.43 1.55
C GLU A 162 0.84 2.36 1.76
N ILE A 163 -0.38 1.85 1.63
CA ILE A 163 -1.62 2.60 1.86
C ILE A 163 -1.74 3.05 3.31
N LEU A 164 -1.48 2.17 4.29
CA LEU A 164 -1.52 2.50 5.72
C LEU A 164 -0.45 3.55 6.08
N THR A 165 0.74 3.47 5.50
CA THR A 165 1.82 4.45 5.70
C THR A 165 1.46 5.81 5.10
N GLN A 166 0.87 5.84 3.90
CA GLN A 166 0.38 7.08 3.29
C GLN A 166 -0.80 7.68 4.08
N ALA A 167 -1.72 6.84 4.58
CA ALA A 167 -2.86 7.29 5.37
C ALA A 167 -2.43 7.91 6.70
N LYS A 168 -1.49 7.26 7.43
CA LYS A 168 -0.90 7.81 8.67
C LYS A 168 -0.23 9.17 8.42
N ARG A 169 0.65 9.27 7.42
CA ARG A 169 1.31 10.54 7.07
C ARG A 169 0.32 11.65 6.72
N ARG A 170 -0.77 11.34 6.02
CA ARG A 170 -1.83 12.33 5.72
C ARG A 170 -2.61 12.75 6.96
N ALA A 171 -2.90 11.82 7.87
CA ALA A 171 -3.53 12.15 9.15
C ALA A 171 -2.61 13.04 10.01
N GLU A 172 -1.35 12.65 10.19
CA GLU A 172 -0.32 13.42 10.89
C GLU A 172 -0.15 14.84 10.30
N GLN A 173 -0.19 14.98 8.97
CA GLN A 173 -0.16 16.28 8.28
C GLN A 173 -1.40 17.13 8.54
N LEU A 174 -2.60 16.55 8.46
CA LEU A 174 -3.86 17.27 8.69
C LEU A 174 -4.03 17.66 10.17
N ASP A 175 -3.59 16.82 11.10
CA ASP A 175 -3.58 17.13 12.53
C ASP A 175 -2.58 18.26 12.86
N ALA A 176 -1.40 18.25 12.23
CA ALA A 176 -0.43 19.34 12.35
C ALA A 176 -0.91 20.66 11.71
N GLU A 177 -1.59 20.60 10.57
CA GLU A 177 -2.22 21.77 9.93
C GLU A 177 -3.38 22.31 10.79
N SER A 178 -4.12 21.43 11.46
CA SER A 178 -5.23 21.74 12.36
C SER A 178 -4.77 22.34 13.70
N THR A 179 -3.69 21.84 14.30
CA THR A 179 -3.09 22.46 15.50
C THR A 179 -2.48 23.81 15.18
N ALA A 180 -1.73 23.93 14.09
CA ALA A 180 -1.14 25.20 13.65
C ALA A 180 -2.21 26.27 13.40
N ARG A 181 -3.31 25.93 12.71
CA ARG A 181 -4.45 26.84 12.50
C ARG A 181 -5.12 27.28 13.80
N ARG A 182 -5.26 26.38 14.78
CA ARG A 182 -5.85 26.72 16.08
C ARG A 182 -4.94 27.67 16.86
N HIS A 183 -3.64 27.38 16.95
CA HIS A 183 -2.69 28.27 17.62
C HIS A 183 -2.61 29.65 16.94
N GLN A 184 -2.59 29.72 15.60
CA GLN A 184 -2.64 31.03 14.92
C GLN A 184 -3.94 31.79 15.26
N ALA A 185 -5.10 31.13 15.28
CA ALA A 185 -6.37 31.76 15.63
C ALA A 185 -6.44 32.18 17.11
N GLU A 186 -5.79 31.43 18.01
CA GLU A 186 -5.62 31.77 19.43
C GLU A 186 -4.73 33.03 19.58
N GLU A 187 -3.59 33.08 18.89
CA GLU A 187 -2.67 34.23 18.88
C GLU A 187 -3.32 35.50 18.28
N ASP A 188 -3.96 35.39 17.11
CA ASP A 188 -4.68 36.51 16.46
C ASP A 188 -5.84 37.02 17.34
N PHE A 189 -6.53 36.13 18.06
CA PHE A 189 -7.58 36.49 19.02
C PHE A 189 -7.00 37.22 20.24
N ASP A 190 -5.94 36.72 20.86
CA ASP A 190 -5.31 37.36 22.02
C ASP A 190 -4.67 38.72 21.67
N ILE A 191 -4.06 38.85 20.48
CA ILE A 191 -3.58 40.14 19.97
C ILE A 191 -4.75 41.12 19.78
N THR A 192 -5.86 40.66 19.18
CA THR A 192 -7.06 41.48 18.96
C THR A 192 -7.71 41.91 20.28
N MET A 193 -7.89 40.98 21.22
CA MET A 193 -8.57 41.22 22.49
C MET A 193 -7.71 42.01 23.47
N SER A 194 -6.39 41.78 23.52
CA SER A 194 -5.47 42.60 24.30
C SER A 194 -5.35 44.03 23.76
N THR A 195 -5.54 44.23 22.46
CA THR A 195 -5.63 45.57 21.84
C THR A 195 -6.94 46.25 22.21
N ARG A 196 -8.10 45.63 21.93
CA ARG A 196 -9.42 46.14 22.34
C ARG A 196 -9.50 46.48 23.83
N ARG A 197 -8.91 45.65 24.70
CA ARG A 197 -8.85 45.89 26.15
C ARG A 197 -7.97 47.10 26.50
N ARG A 198 -6.84 47.32 25.81
CA ARG A 198 -6.01 48.52 26.00
C ARG A 198 -6.74 49.78 25.57
N ASP A 199 -7.43 49.73 24.43
CA ASP A 199 -8.16 50.89 23.89
C ASP A 199 -9.37 51.25 24.77
N ALA A 200 -10.19 50.26 25.16
CA ALA A 200 -11.31 50.48 26.09
C ALA A 200 -10.83 50.99 27.47
N ASN A 201 -9.75 50.45 28.03
CA ASN A 201 -9.17 50.97 29.28
C ASN A 201 -8.64 52.40 29.13
N ARG A 202 -8.14 52.77 27.94
CA ARG A 202 -7.67 54.14 27.64
C ARG A 202 -8.83 55.12 27.49
N GLU A 203 -9.93 54.69 26.87
CA GLU A 203 -11.17 55.47 26.74
C GLU A 203 -11.80 55.72 28.12
N LEU A 204 -11.96 54.67 28.94
CA LEU A 204 -12.42 54.79 30.33
C LEU A 204 -11.52 55.68 31.18
N ALA A 205 -10.19 55.56 31.07
CA ALA A 205 -9.26 56.42 31.78
C ALA A 205 -9.34 57.89 31.32
N HIS A 206 -9.65 58.15 30.05
CA HIS A 206 -9.87 59.48 29.51
C HIS A 206 -11.20 60.09 29.98
N GLU A 207 -12.28 59.30 30.00
CA GLU A 207 -13.59 59.70 30.53
C GLU A 207 -13.53 59.95 32.05
N GLU A 208 -12.86 59.08 32.81
CA GLU A 208 -12.59 59.32 34.23
C GLU A 208 -11.78 60.61 34.44
N ALA A 209 -10.76 60.88 33.61
CA ALA A 209 -9.95 62.08 33.73
C ALA A 209 -10.72 63.36 33.38
N SER A 210 -11.54 63.35 32.32
CA SER A 210 -12.37 64.49 31.92
C SER A 210 -13.47 64.75 32.95
N SER A 211 -14.15 63.70 33.43
CA SER A 211 -15.16 63.76 34.48
C SER A 211 -14.60 64.28 35.81
N LYS A 212 -13.44 63.78 36.26
CA LYS A 212 -12.74 64.30 37.45
C LYS A 212 -12.30 65.76 37.28
N ALA A 213 -11.86 66.15 36.08
CA ALA A 213 -11.50 67.54 35.80
C ALA A 213 -12.73 68.47 35.75
N GLU A 214 -13.87 68.01 35.24
CA GLU A 214 -15.14 68.74 35.30
C GLU A 214 -15.68 68.88 36.72
N ALA A 215 -15.70 67.77 37.48
CA ALA A 215 -16.11 67.79 38.88
C ALA A 215 -15.22 68.75 39.70
N LYS A 216 -13.90 68.72 39.48
CA LYS A 216 -12.98 69.70 40.07
C LYS A 216 -13.30 71.14 39.66
N ARG A 217 -13.50 71.43 38.37
CA ARG A 217 -13.88 72.78 37.91
C ARG A 217 -15.16 73.27 38.59
N ARG A 218 -16.23 72.47 38.59
CA ARG A 218 -17.50 72.81 39.26
C ARG A 218 -17.33 73.06 40.77
N VAL A 219 -16.47 72.29 41.45
CA VAL A 219 -16.18 72.48 42.88
C VAL A 219 -15.35 73.74 43.13
N ASP A 220 -14.32 74.00 42.33
CA ASP A 220 -13.49 75.21 42.44
C ASP A 220 -14.33 76.48 42.14
N GLU A 221 -15.14 76.46 41.07
CA GLU A 221 -16.09 77.51 40.70
C GLU A 221 -17.13 77.77 41.81
N ALA A 222 -17.75 76.71 42.35
CA ALA A 222 -18.71 76.83 43.45
C ALA A 222 -18.06 77.36 44.74
N ALA A 223 -16.82 76.95 45.03
CA ALA A 223 -16.06 77.46 46.16
C ALA A 223 -15.70 78.95 45.99
N ASP A 224 -15.39 79.40 44.77
CA ASP A 224 -15.13 80.82 44.48
C ASP A 224 -16.40 81.68 44.50
N VAL A 225 -17.54 81.17 44.02
CA VAL A 225 -18.84 81.83 44.19
C VAL A 225 -19.22 81.91 45.66
N ALA A 226 -19.01 80.85 46.44
CA ALA A 226 -19.24 80.86 47.89
C ALA A 226 -18.30 81.87 48.61
N ARG A 227 -17.02 81.90 48.25
CA ARG A 227 -16.05 82.89 48.78
C ARG A 227 -16.48 84.33 48.49
N ARG A 228 -16.96 84.62 47.27
CA ARG A 228 -17.50 85.95 46.90
C ARG A 228 -18.74 86.28 47.71
N LEU A 229 -19.73 85.38 47.75
CA LEU A 229 -20.98 85.59 48.49
C LEU A 229 -20.75 85.81 49.99
N VAL A 230 -19.83 85.07 50.62
CA VAL A 230 -19.42 85.31 52.02
C VAL A 230 -18.75 86.68 52.16
N THR A 231 -17.83 87.04 51.26
CA THR A 231 -17.15 88.35 51.29
C THR A 231 -18.14 89.51 51.13
N GLU A 232 -19.12 89.40 50.22
CA GLU A 232 -20.18 90.38 50.00
C GLU A 232 -21.15 90.45 51.19
N ALA A 233 -21.47 89.31 51.81
CA ALA A 233 -22.29 89.23 53.02
C ALA A 233 -21.59 89.87 54.22
N ASP A 234 -20.28 89.61 54.41
CA ASP A 234 -19.46 90.22 55.47
C ASP A 234 -19.32 91.73 55.25
N GLN A 235 -19.05 92.19 54.02
CA GLN A 235 -19.05 93.62 53.69
C GLN A 235 -20.41 94.27 53.97
N THR A 236 -21.51 93.60 53.63
CA THR A 236 -22.88 94.06 53.90
C THR A 236 -23.19 94.08 55.40
N ALA A 237 -22.72 93.09 56.16
CA ALA A 237 -22.86 93.02 57.61
C ALA A 237 -22.08 94.15 58.29
N VAL A 238 -20.82 94.36 57.90
CA VAL A 238 -19.99 95.49 58.37
C VAL A 238 -20.65 96.83 58.03
N ALA A 239 -21.16 97.01 56.82
CA ALA A 239 -21.88 98.22 56.42
C ALA A 239 -23.14 98.46 57.28
N ARG A 240 -23.96 97.42 57.52
CA ARG A 240 -25.14 97.49 58.39
C ARG A 240 -24.77 97.78 59.85
N VAL A 241 -23.71 97.18 60.37
CA VAL A 241 -23.21 97.45 61.74
C VAL A 241 -22.70 98.88 61.87
N GLN A 242 -21.93 99.38 60.89
CA GLN A 242 -21.50 100.77 60.85
C GLN A 242 -22.69 101.73 60.76
N GLU A 243 -23.69 101.44 59.93
CA GLU A 243 -24.89 102.26 59.82
C GLU A 243 -25.70 102.25 61.12
N ALA A 244 -25.91 101.09 61.74
CA ALA A 244 -26.57 100.97 63.04
C ALA A 244 -25.79 101.75 64.12
N SER A 245 -24.46 101.69 64.14
CA SER A 245 -23.63 102.50 65.03
C SER A 245 -23.75 104.00 64.76
N ARG A 246 -23.81 104.44 63.50
CA ARG A 246 -24.08 105.86 63.14
C ARG A 246 -25.47 106.30 63.62
N ARG A 247 -26.52 105.48 63.39
CA ARG A 247 -27.89 105.73 63.86
C ARG A 247 -27.97 105.79 65.39
N VAL A 248 -27.29 104.88 66.11
CA VAL A 248 -27.19 104.90 67.58
C VAL A 248 -26.40 106.10 68.09
N ALA A 249 -25.34 106.51 67.41
CA ALA A 249 -24.59 107.73 67.75
C ALA A 249 -25.46 108.99 67.56
N ALA A 250 -26.19 109.08 66.44
CA ALA A 250 -27.16 110.16 66.19
C ALA A 250 -28.26 110.19 67.26
N LEU A 251 -28.88 109.05 67.59
CA LEU A 251 -29.88 108.94 68.65
C LEU A 251 -29.31 109.31 70.03
N ARG A 252 -28.06 108.96 70.34
CA ARG A 252 -27.38 109.39 71.58
C ARG A 252 -27.15 110.91 71.61
N THR A 253 -26.84 111.53 70.47
CA THR A 253 -26.69 112.99 70.34
C THR A 253 -28.04 113.71 70.45
N VAL A 254 -29.07 113.24 69.75
CA VAL A 254 -30.45 113.76 69.88
C VAL A 254 -30.94 113.59 71.32
N ARG A 255 -30.72 112.44 71.96
CA ARG A 255 -31.04 112.24 73.38
C ARG A 255 -30.28 113.23 74.27
N ARG A 256 -28.99 113.49 74.01
CA ARG A 256 -28.21 114.50 74.76
C ARG A 256 -28.76 115.91 74.56
N GLN A 257 -29.21 116.27 73.35
CA GLN A 257 -29.91 117.54 73.10
C GLN A 257 -31.26 117.59 73.83
N LEU A 258 -32.05 116.52 73.80
CA LEU A 258 -33.34 116.44 74.50
C LEU A 258 -33.20 116.50 76.02
N THR A 259 -32.19 115.82 76.60
CA THR A 259 -31.83 115.98 78.02
C THR A 259 -31.39 117.40 78.33
N GLY A 260 -30.55 118.03 77.48
CA GLY A 260 -30.17 119.43 77.64
C GLY A 260 -31.33 120.42 77.50
N GLN A 261 -32.29 120.13 76.63
CA GLN A 261 -33.53 120.92 76.47
C GLN A 261 -34.45 120.74 77.67
N LEU A 262 -34.65 119.52 78.17
CA LEU A 262 -35.40 119.26 79.41
C LEU A 262 -34.73 119.91 80.62
N GLN A 263 -33.40 119.90 80.69
CA GLN A 263 -32.63 120.55 81.76
C GLN A 263 -32.67 122.08 81.65
N SER A 264 -32.75 122.64 80.43
CA SER A 264 -33.00 124.08 80.20
C SER A 264 -34.47 124.48 80.41
N VAL A 265 -35.43 123.57 80.23
CA VAL A 265 -36.84 123.79 80.61
C VAL A 265 -36.99 123.69 82.13
N SER A 266 -36.26 122.79 82.79
CA SER A 266 -36.16 122.74 84.26
C SER A 266 -35.60 124.03 84.81
N SER A 267 -34.44 124.50 84.30
CA SER A 267 -33.85 125.76 84.78
C SER A 267 -34.77 126.96 84.55
N LYS A 268 -35.52 126.99 83.43
CA LYS A 268 -36.51 128.03 83.14
C LYS A 268 -37.80 127.92 83.96
N LEU A 269 -38.10 126.75 84.51
CA LEU A 269 -39.17 126.59 85.50
C LEU A 269 -38.69 127.03 86.89
N ASP A 270 -37.44 126.74 87.27
CA ASP A 270 -36.84 127.27 88.49
C ASP A 270 -36.73 128.81 88.44
N GLU A 271 -36.28 129.39 87.31
CA GLU A 271 -36.28 130.85 87.06
C GLU A 271 -37.70 131.45 87.10
N ALA A 272 -38.73 130.69 86.71
CA ALA A 272 -40.12 131.15 86.77
C ALA A 272 -40.74 131.05 88.18
N MET A 273 -40.31 130.09 89.01
CA MET A 273 -40.78 129.93 90.39
C MET A 273 -40.17 130.94 91.37
N GLN A 274 -38.98 131.49 91.09
CA GLN A 274 -38.27 132.38 92.01
C GLN A 274 -38.76 133.85 92.01
N HIS A 275 -39.85 134.19 91.31
CA HIS A 275 -40.26 135.60 91.07
C HIS A 275 -41.75 135.94 91.32
N LEU A 276 -42.53 135.13 92.06
CA LEU A 276 -43.85 135.54 92.57
C LEU A 276 -44.19 134.94 93.96
N GLU A 277 -44.27 135.81 94.97
CA GLU A 277 -44.80 135.62 96.34
C GLU A 277 -44.99 137.03 96.98
N PRO A 278 -45.76 137.24 98.08
CA PRO A 278 -46.54 136.31 98.90
C PRO A 278 -47.98 136.82 99.26
N GLU A 279 -48.57 136.26 100.34
CA GLU A 279 -49.80 136.62 101.11
C GLU A 279 -51.20 136.19 100.57
N PRO A 280 -52.19 135.92 101.46
CA PRO A 280 -52.11 135.29 102.80
C PRO A 280 -53.15 134.15 103.02
N ILE A 281 -53.44 133.76 104.27
CA ILE A 281 -54.15 132.53 104.69
C ILE A 281 -55.51 132.84 105.35
N GLU A 282 -56.54 131.99 105.16
CA GLU A 282 -57.47 131.45 106.20
C GLU A 282 -58.57 130.50 105.62
N ASP A 283 -58.65 129.28 106.19
CA ASP A 283 -59.82 128.50 106.70
C ASP A 283 -61.14 128.32 105.87
N ASP A 284 -61.90 127.21 105.90
CA ASP A 284 -61.80 125.80 106.43
C ASP A 284 -62.77 124.92 105.53
N VAL A 285 -63.36 123.71 105.73
CA VAL A 285 -63.69 122.79 106.85
C VAL A 285 -63.77 121.33 106.35
N LEU A 286 -63.45 120.34 107.22
CA LEU A 286 -63.70 118.87 107.14
C LEU A 286 -62.89 118.07 106.08
N ALA A 287 -62.22 116.94 106.34
CA ALA A 287 -62.35 115.79 107.27
C ALA A 287 -63.12 114.55 106.71
N GLY A 288 -62.67 113.34 107.07
CA GLY A 288 -63.18 112.03 106.58
C GLY A 288 -62.17 111.29 105.68
N GLU A 289 -61.20 110.54 106.21
CA GLU A 289 -61.29 109.13 106.68
C GLU A 289 -61.23 108.04 105.57
N GLN A 290 -60.12 107.27 105.58
CA GLN A 290 -60.02 105.83 105.91
C GLN A 290 -61.21 104.86 105.65
N PRO A 291 -60.98 103.51 105.59
CA PRO A 291 -59.75 102.76 105.28
C PRO A 291 -59.91 101.40 104.51
N GLN A 292 -58.77 100.74 104.29
CA GLN A 292 -58.54 99.28 104.44
C GLN A 292 -59.03 98.21 103.41
N ARG A 293 -58.09 97.28 103.18
CA ARG A 293 -58.19 95.82 102.92
C ARG A 293 -58.49 95.27 101.51
N ARG A 294 -57.44 94.57 101.05
CA ARG A 294 -57.40 93.36 100.17
C ARG A 294 -57.72 93.57 98.69
#